data_AF-A0A7R9F7K6-F1
#
_entry.id   AF-A0A7R9F7K6-F1
#
_cell.length_a   1.000
_cell.length_b   1.000
_cell.length_c   1.000
_cell.angle_alpha   90.00
_cell.angle_beta   90.00
_cell.angle_gamma   90.00
#
_symmetry.space_group_name_H-M   'P 1'
#
loop_
_entity.id
_entity.type
_entity.pdbx_description
1 polymer ?
#
loop_
_entity_poly.entity_id
_entity_poly.type
_entity_poly.pdbx_seq_one_letter_code
_entity_poly.pdbx_strand_id
1 'polypeptide(L)'
;MTLYELHAPIMIYAEHRHDYGEIDEQALKNKVEEAAQILEEAISILKLEDPDTPEGTIGRIAEQSFDQLKASIRKEKEKDPTTIDV
;
A
#
# COMPACT_ATOMS: atom_id res chain seq x y z
N MET A 1 -13.70 8.49 -4.94
CA MET A 1 -13.07 9.20 -3.80
C MET A 1 -12.98 8.32 -2.55
N THR A 2 -14.08 7.76 -2.03
CA THR A 2 -14.11 7.02 -0.74
C THR A 2 -13.13 5.84 -0.63
N LEU A 3 -12.90 5.10 -1.73
CA LEU A 3 -11.97 3.96 -1.72
C LEU A 3 -10.51 4.41 -1.63
N TYR A 4 -10.15 5.48 -2.36
CA TYR A 4 -8.82 6.08 -2.30
C TYR A 4 -8.52 6.63 -0.93
N GLU A 5 -9.48 7.21 -0.21
CA GLU A 5 -9.24 7.78 1.11
C GLU A 5 -9.08 6.73 2.22
N LEU A 6 -9.49 5.48 1.98
CA LEU A 6 -9.57 4.43 2.99
C LEU A 6 -8.21 3.78 3.32
N HIS A 7 -7.23 3.82 2.42
CA HIS A 7 -5.92 3.18 2.65
C HIS A 7 -5.18 3.78 3.85
N ALA A 8 -5.24 5.11 4.04
CA ALA A 8 -4.51 5.80 5.11
C ALA A 8 -5.07 5.51 6.52
N PRO A 9 -6.40 5.55 6.76
CA PRO A 9 -6.97 5.12 8.03
C PRO A 9 -6.65 3.66 8.40
N ILE A 10 -6.60 2.74 7.42
CA ILE A 10 -6.24 1.33 7.68
C ILE A 10 -4.80 1.22 8.17
N MET A 11 -3.87 1.91 7.51
CA MET A 11 -2.45 1.95 7.90
C MET A 11 -2.27 2.51 9.31
N ILE A 12 -2.82 3.71 9.56
CA ILE A 12 -2.70 4.39 10.87
C ILE A 12 -3.31 3.53 11.99
N TYR A 13 -4.46 2.92 11.74
CA TYR A 13 -5.11 2.05 12.72
C TYR A 13 -4.28 0.78 13.00
N ALA A 14 -3.71 0.17 11.96
CA ALA A 14 -2.86 -1.00 12.12
C ALA A 14 -1.55 -0.67 12.88
N GLU A 15 -0.91 0.45 12.56
CA GLU A 15 0.27 0.95 13.28
C GLU A 15 -0.01 1.14 14.77
N HIS A 16 -1.10 1.84 15.11
CA HIS A 16 -1.49 2.00 16.50
C HIS A 16 -1.70 0.66 17.20
N ARG A 17 -2.42 -0.29 16.59
CA ARG A 17 -2.65 -1.60 17.20
C ARG A 17 -1.35 -2.38 17.41
N HIS A 18 -0.38 -2.24 16.51
CA HIS A 18 0.94 -2.83 16.67
C HIS A 18 1.72 -2.18 17.81
N ASP A 19 1.70 -0.84 17.90
CA ASP A 19 2.35 -0.09 18.97
C ASP A 19 1.78 -0.39 20.36
N TYR A 20 0.47 -0.68 20.43
CA TYR A 20 -0.20 -1.15 21.65
C TYR A 20 0.00 -2.65 21.92
N GLY A 21 0.69 -3.38 21.04
CA GLY A 21 0.93 -4.82 21.16
C GLY A 21 -0.32 -5.69 20.95
N GLU A 22 -1.38 -5.15 20.36
CA GLU A 22 -2.60 -5.89 20.06
C GLU A 22 -2.46 -6.80 18.82
N ILE A 23 -1.58 -6.44 17.89
CA ILE A 23 -1.26 -7.23 16.70
C ILE A 23 0.25 -7.40 16.60
N ASP A 24 0.69 -8.55 16.09
CA ASP A 24 2.10 -8.82 15.84
C ASP A 24 2.55 -8.22 14.50
N GLU A 25 3.86 -8.26 14.24
CA GLU A 25 4.45 -7.71 13.02
C GLU A 25 3.90 -8.39 11.75
N GLN A 26 3.53 -9.67 11.83
CA GLN A 26 2.93 -10.38 10.70
C GLN A 26 1.52 -9.88 10.40
N ALA A 27 0.71 -9.65 11.42
CA ALA A 27 -0.62 -9.07 11.29
C ALA A 27 -0.55 -7.60 10.82
N LEU A 28 0.45 -6.83 11.23
CA LEU A 28 0.73 -5.50 10.68
C LEU A 28 1.03 -5.58 9.18
N LYS A 29 1.94 -6.47 8.76
CA LYS A 29 2.25 -6.69 7.33
C LYS A 29 1.02 -7.06 6.52
N ASN A 30 0.17 -7.95 7.03
CA ASN A 30 -1.08 -8.32 6.37
C ASN A 30 -2.02 -7.11 6.19
N LYS A 31 -2.07 -6.19 7.17
CA LYS A 31 -2.87 -4.96 7.08
C LYS A 31 -2.31 -3.96 6.08
N VAL A 32 -0.99 -3.86 5.99
CA VAL A 32 -0.31 -3.07 4.94
C VAL A 32 -0.62 -3.64 3.55
N GLU A 33 -0.59 -4.96 3.38
CA GLU A 33 -0.96 -5.62 2.12
C GLU A 33 -2.44 -5.38 1.76
N GLU A 34 -3.36 -5.42 2.73
CA GLU A 34 -4.78 -5.07 2.54
C GLU A 34 -4.97 -3.61 2.09
N ALA A 35 -4.30 -2.65 2.77
CA ALA A 35 -4.36 -1.24 2.38
C ALA A 35 -3.80 -1.01 0.97
N ALA A 36 -2.75 -1.74 0.59
CA ALA A 36 -2.17 -1.69 -0.74
C ALA A 36 -3.13 -2.22 -1.83
N GLN A 37 -3.87 -3.30 -1.56
CA GLN A 37 -4.88 -3.83 -2.48
C GLN A 37 -6.03 -2.83 -2.70
N ILE A 38 -6.54 -2.22 -1.63
CA ILE A 38 -7.59 -1.20 -1.71
C ILE A 38 -7.12 0.01 -2.52
N LEU A 39 -5.86 0.43 -2.33
CA LEU A 39 -5.26 1.51 -3.10
C LEU A 39 -5.12 1.15 -4.58
N GLU A 40 -4.72 -0.09 -4.90
CA GLU A 40 -4.64 -0.57 -6.29
C GLU A 40 -6.01 -0.53 -6.99
N GLU A 41 -7.05 -1.01 -6.31
CA GLU A 41 -8.42 -0.95 -6.83
C GLU A 41 -8.86 0.51 -7.04
N ALA A 42 -8.58 1.40 -6.10
CA ALA A 42 -8.93 2.81 -6.21
C ALA A 42 -8.23 3.47 -7.41
N ILE A 43 -6.94 3.19 -7.60
CA ILE A 43 -6.15 3.67 -8.74
C ILE A 43 -6.74 3.15 -10.06
N SER A 44 -7.13 1.87 -10.11
CA SER A 44 -7.70 1.25 -11.30
C SER A 44 -9.00 1.90 -11.77
N ILE A 45 -9.75 2.49 -10.84
CA ILE A 45 -10.97 3.27 -11.12
C ILE A 45 -10.60 4.68 -11.56
N LEU A 46 -9.74 5.37 -10.79
CA LEU A 46 -9.39 6.77 -11.03
C LEU A 46 -8.65 7.00 -12.35
N LYS A 47 -7.88 6.01 -12.83
CA LYS A 47 -7.19 6.09 -14.14
C LYS A 47 -8.12 6.07 -15.36
N LEU A 48 -9.39 5.73 -15.17
CA LEU A 48 -10.41 5.74 -16.22
C LEU A 48 -11.05 7.13 -16.39
N GLU A 49 -10.85 8.02 -15.42
CA GLU A 49 -11.32 9.41 -15.50
C GLU A 49 -10.47 10.22 -16.48
N ASP A 50 -11.05 11.31 -16.99
CA ASP A 50 -10.34 12.23 -17.88
C ASP A 50 -9.08 12.78 -17.16
N PRO A 51 -7.87 12.67 -17.75
CA PRO A 51 -6.63 13.13 -17.14
C PRO A 51 -6.62 14.59 -16.70
N ASP A 52 -7.46 15.44 -17.32
CA ASP A 52 -7.57 16.87 -17.03
C ASP A 52 -8.54 17.18 -15.88
N THR A 53 -9.20 16.16 -15.33
CA THR A 53 -10.00 16.28 -14.11
C THR A 53 -9.15 16.11 -12.86
N PRO A 54 -9.59 16.66 -11.71
CA PRO A 54 -8.94 16.40 -10.42
C PRO A 54 -8.79 14.90 -10.13
N GLU A 55 -9.82 14.11 -10.43
CA GLU A 55 -9.86 12.67 -10.21
C GLU A 55 -8.84 11.92 -11.08
N GLY A 56 -8.75 12.24 -12.37
CA GLY A 56 -7.75 11.67 -13.27
C GLY A 56 -6.31 12.07 -12.90
N THR A 57 -6.11 13.28 -12.36
CA THR A 57 -4.82 13.72 -11.83
C THR A 57 -4.44 12.93 -10.57
N ILE A 58 -5.37 12.74 -9.64
CA ILE A 58 -5.16 11.93 -8.43
C ILE A 58 -4.83 10.49 -8.81
N GLY A 59 -5.57 9.89 -9.76
CA GLY A 59 -5.30 8.53 -10.24
C GLY A 59 -3.88 8.34 -10.75
N ARG A 60 -3.38 9.28 -11.56
CA ARG A 60 -2.00 9.23 -12.09
C ARG A 60 -0.93 9.38 -11.01
N ILE A 61 -1.10 10.33 -10.09
CA ILE A 61 -0.14 10.54 -8.99
C ILE A 61 -0.13 9.30 -8.08
N ALA A 62 -1.30 8.78 -7.74
CA ALA A 62 -1.44 7.59 -6.92
C ALA A 62 -0.82 6.35 -7.58
N GLU A 63 -0.98 6.15 -8.89
CA GLU A 63 -0.35 5.07 -9.65
C GLU A 63 1.19 5.13 -9.53
N GLN A 64 1.79 6.31 -9.71
CA GLN A 64 3.23 6.50 -9.58
C GLN A 64 3.75 6.20 -8.17
N SER A 65 3.06 6.70 -7.13
CA SER A 65 3.42 6.43 -5.75
C SER A 65 3.26 4.95 -5.39
N PHE A 66 2.22 4.31 -5.91
CA PHE A 66 1.95 2.88 -5.68
C PHE A 66 3.00 1.98 -6.34
N ASP A 67 3.45 2.30 -7.55
CA ASP A 67 4.52 1.57 -8.22
C ASP A 67 5.86 1.68 -7.46
N GLN A 68 6.17 2.85 -6.89
CA GLN A 68 7.35 3.05 -6.04
C GLN A 68 7.26 2.23 -4.74
N LEU A 69 6.06 2.16 -4.14
CA LEU A 69 5.80 1.35 -2.95
C LEU A 69 5.96 -0.14 -3.26
N LYS A 70 5.35 -0.65 -4.34
CA LYS A 70 5.50 -2.06 -4.77
C LYS A 70 6.96 -2.41 -5.06
N ALA A 71 7.71 -1.51 -5.70
CA ALA A 71 9.14 -1.71 -5.94
C ALA A 71 9.95 -1.80 -4.63
N SER A 72 9.55 -1.04 -3.60
CA SER A 72 10.21 -1.07 -2.28
C SER A 72 9.90 -2.34 -1.51
N ILE A 73 8.63 -2.78 -1.49
CA ILE A 73 8.21 -4.06 -0.88
C ILE A 73 8.90 -5.25 -1.55
N ARG A 74 9.01 -5.24 -2.89
CA ARG A 74 9.72 -6.30 -3.62
C ARG A 74 11.19 -6.38 -3.22
N LYS A 75 11.85 -5.24 -3.05
CA LYS A 75 13.26 -5.17 -2.63
C LYS A 75 13.47 -5.67 -1.20
N GLU A 76 12.49 -5.53 -0.31
CA GLU A 76 12.55 -6.14 1.03
C GLU A 76 12.41 -7.67 0.95
N LYS A 77 11.49 -8.19 0.12
CA LYS A 77 11.33 -9.65 -0.08
C LYS A 77 12.55 -10.31 -0.73
N GLU A 78 13.33 -9.59 -1.54
CA GLU A 78 14.58 -10.08 -2.17
C GLU A 78 15.81 -10.02 -1.23
N LYS A 79 15.70 -9.42 -0.03
CA LYS A 79 16.81 -9.28 0.92
C LYS A 79 16.97 -10.47 1.88
N ASP A 80 16.13 -11.49 1.75
CA ASP A 80 16.17 -12.73 2.55
C ASP A 80 16.47 -13.99 1.69
N PRO A 81 17.60 -14.06 0.95
CA PRO A 81 18.18 -15.35 0.58
C PRO A 81 19.19 -15.72 1.66
N THR A 82 18.87 -16.79 2.38
CA THR A 82 19.75 -17.55 3.25
C THR A 82 21.22 -17.52 2.76
N THR A 83 22.11 -16.79 3.43
CA THR A 83 23.54 -17.11 3.42
C THR A 83 23.83 -17.95 4.66
N ILE A 84 23.38 -19.21 4.59
CA ILE A 84 24.10 -20.31 5.20
C ILE A 84 24.80 -20.98 4.03
N ASP A 85 26.04 -20.58 3.77
CA ASP A 85 26.98 -21.43 3.06
C ASP A 85 27.99 -21.92 4.11
N VAL A 86 27.84 -23.20 4.41
CA VAL A 86 28.77 -24.09 5.12
C VAL A 86 30.10 -24.22 4.39
#